data_AF-A0A1G3ZLC9-F1
#
_entry.id   AF-A0A1G3ZLC9-F1
#
_cell.length_a   1.000
_cell.length_b   1.000
_cell.length_c   1.000
_cell.angle_alpha   90.00
_cell.angle_beta   90.00
_cell.angle_gamma   90.00
#
_symmetry.space_group_name_H-M   'P 1'
#
loop_
_entity.id
_entity.type
_entity.pdbx_description
1 polymer ?
#
loop_
_entity_poly.entity_id
_entity_poly.type
_entity_poly.pdbx_seq_one_letter_code
_entity_poly.pdbx_strand_id
1 'polypeptide(L)'
;MKAFVGRDTELQRLEGLSKSGRACLVVIKGRRRIGKSRLAEEFGKKKVFLPFSGLAPVKGVTAQDQRDAFARELAALFHLPPFTITDWSDAFAHLSNYLTTKPTVILFDEISWMGSKDPTFVSKLKIWWDLVLQNHPSVVFILCGSISTWIDKNIINSTAFFGRVSLYLELTELSIPQCKELLHCQGFKGSDLDLFKILSVTGGVPWYLEQIQAHQSADENIKRLCFEKNGLLVHEFDRIFNDLFSLRGEIYKKIITLLSQGMKDRITLQKAMTYSPSGTLSSHLKALEICGFVSKHPDWSLKTGKIGKRTLYRLSDNYLRFYMHYIEPNLTKIEQGLFLEVSLSGLPGWEPMLGFQLESLLLKNRALLYRALGVHSQDIVIDNPYFQKGSGRKKGCQIDYLIHMRSNTLFICEVKMRRRELGLEVIDAMKAKIASLVIPKGFGISPVLFHLGPISDALLSSRYFYRIIDIADL
;
A
#
# COMPACT_ATOMS: atom_id res chain seq x y z
N MET A 1 18.65 18.03 1.18
CA MET A 1 17.84 17.07 1.98
C MET A 1 16.62 16.72 1.13
N LYS A 2 16.25 15.43 0.95
CA LYS A 2 15.05 15.07 0.16
C LYS A 2 13.79 15.66 0.83
N ALA A 3 12.89 16.23 0.04
CA ALA A 3 11.62 16.75 0.53
C ALA A 3 10.78 15.64 1.18
N PHE A 4 10.05 15.96 2.26
CA PHE A 4 9.06 15.07 2.86
C PHE A 4 7.69 15.51 2.33
N VAL A 5 6.97 14.58 1.69
CA VAL A 5 5.71 14.88 0.98
C VAL A 5 4.57 14.02 1.50
N GLY A 6 3.41 14.65 1.67
CA GLY A 6 2.20 14.02 2.19
C GLY A 6 2.28 13.73 3.69
N ARG A 7 1.42 12.80 4.13
CA ARG A 7 1.28 12.38 5.55
C ARG A 7 0.83 13.47 6.52
N ASP A 8 0.22 14.55 6.02
CA ASP A 8 -0.23 15.67 6.87
C ASP A 8 -1.20 15.22 7.96
N THR A 9 -2.14 14.35 7.60
CA THR A 9 -3.11 13.79 8.57
C THR A 9 -2.40 13.00 9.67
N GLU A 10 -1.43 12.16 9.31
CA GLU A 10 -0.65 11.36 10.26
C GLU A 10 0.22 12.24 11.16
N LEU A 11 0.90 13.24 10.60
CA LEU A 11 1.68 14.23 11.35
C LEU A 11 0.81 15.05 12.29
N GLN A 12 -0.36 15.53 11.83
CA GLN A 12 -1.30 16.28 12.68
C GLN A 12 -1.79 15.44 13.85
N ARG A 13 -2.05 14.14 13.66
CA ARG A 13 -2.44 13.24 14.75
C ARG A 13 -1.31 13.03 15.76
N LEU A 14 -0.05 12.88 15.30
CA LEU A 14 1.13 12.79 16.16
C LEU A 14 1.35 14.08 16.95
N GLU A 15 1.25 15.24 16.30
CA GLU A 15 1.39 16.55 16.94
C GLU A 15 0.28 16.82 17.96
N GLY A 16 -0.97 16.53 17.62
CA GLY A 16 -2.10 16.64 18.55
C GLY A 16 -1.92 15.75 19.79
N LEU A 17 -1.41 14.53 19.60
CA LEU A 17 -1.12 13.60 20.69
C LEU A 17 0.00 14.13 21.61
N SER A 18 1.06 14.71 21.04
CA SER A 18 2.19 15.25 21.80
C SER A 18 1.83 16.44 22.71
N LYS A 19 0.72 17.14 22.39
CA LYS A 19 0.20 18.27 23.18
C LYS A 19 -0.66 17.84 24.37
N SER A 20 -0.91 16.54 24.56
CA SER A 20 -1.80 16.02 25.61
C SER A 20 -1.23 16.12 27.03
N GLY A 21 0.06 16.47 27.20
CA GLY A 21 0.70 16.59 28.51
C GLY A 21 0.91 15.25 29.22
N ARG A 22 0.89 14.13 28.49
CA ARG A 22 1.14 12.78 28.99
C ARG A 22 2.02 12.00 28.04
N ALA A 23 2.71 10.98 28.55
CA ALA A 23 3.48 10.07 27.73
C ALA A 23 2.56 9.32 26.76
N CYS A 24 3.00 9.15 25.53
CA CYS A 24 2.18 8.58 24.47
C CYS A 24 2.88 7.42 23.76
N LEU A 25 2.25 6.24 23.78
CA LEU A 25 2.69 5.07 23.01
C LEU A 25 1.99 5.08 21.66
N VAL A 26 2.76 5.10 20.58
CA VAL A 26 2.29 5.10 19.20
C VAL A 26 2.77 3.84 18.51
N VAL A 27 1.89 3.20 17.75
CA VAL A 27 2.26 2.10 16.85
C VAL A 27 2.07 2.55 15.42
N ILE A 28 3.15 2.48 14.62
CA ILE A 28 3.11 2.76 13.19
C ILE A 28 3.37 1.47 12.42
N LYS A 29 2.35 1.03 11.69
CA LYS A 29 2.42 -0.11 10.77
C LYS A 29 2.36 0.35 9.34
N GLY A 30 2.78 -0.53 8.45
CA GLY A 30 2.69 -0.32 7.02
C GLY A 30 3.66 -1.21 6.29
N ARG A 31 3.46 -1.38 4.99
CA ARG A 31 4.34 -2.21 4.16
C ARG A 31 5.78 -1.69 4.21
N ARG A 32 6.74 -2.53 3.82
CA ARG A 32 8.14 -2.11 3.68
C ARG A 32 8.19 -0.94 2.68
N ARG A 33 9.09 0.02 2.91
CA ARG A 33 9.34 1.20 2.03
C ARG A 33 8.22 2.25 1.94
N ILE A 34 7.22 2.18 2.82
CA ILE A 34 6.10 3.14 2.83
C ILE A 34 6.39 4.45 3.57
N GLY A 35 7.58 4.58 4.18
CA GLY A 35 8.02 5.80 4.88
C GLY A 35 7.71 5.84 6.39
N LYS A 36 7.65 4.69 7.09
CA LYS A 36 7.36 4.63 8.54
C LYS A 36 8.41 5.38 9.38
N SER A 37 9.67 4.98 9.28
CA SER A 37 10.79 5.57 10.01
C SER A 37 10.96 7.04 9.63
N ARG A 38 10.79 7.35 8.33
CA ARG A 38 10.83 8.71 7.82
C ARG A 38 9.73 9.61 8.40
N LEU A 39 8.52 9.10 8.60
CA LEU A 39 7.44 9.84 9.29
C LEU A 39 7.82 10.14 10.75
N ALA A 40 8.39 9.17 11.46
CA ALA A 40 8.85 9.35 12.83
C ALA A 40 10.00 10.35 12.94
N GLU A 41 10.97 10.30 12.01
CA GLU A 41 12.04 11.30 11.88
C GLU A 41 11.50 12.70 11.63
N GLU A 42 10.55 12.85 10.69
CA GLU A 42 9.96 14.14 10.35
C GLU A 42 9.25 14.76 11.55
N PHE A 43 8.45 13.96 12.26
CA PHE A 43 7.82 14.35 13.52
C PHE A 43 8.85 14.69 14.62
N GLY A 44 10.01 14.03 14.61
CA GLY A 44 11.10 14.21 15.55
C GLY A 44 11.98 15.46 15.33
N LYS A 45 11.92 16.13 14.18
CA LYS A 45 12.86 17.23 13.80
C LYS A 45 12.99 18.37 14.82
N LYS A 46 11.97 18.64 15.63
CA LYS A 46 11.96 19.71 16.65
C LYS A 46 12.02 19.17 18.09
N LYS A 47 12.39 17.91 18.26
CA LYS A 47 12.35 17.14 19.50
C LYS A 47 13.68 16.41 19.67
N VAL A 48 13.97 15.93 20.87
CA VAL A 48 15.08 14.97 21.06
C VAL A 48 14.65 13.67 20.38
N PHE A 49 15.36 13.23 19.34
CA PHE A 49 15.01 12.03 18.58
C PHE A 49 15.99 10.89 18.90
N LEU A 50 15.48 9.80 19.45
CA LEU A 50 16.25 8.63 19.89
C LEU A 50 15.83 7.40 19.07
N PRO A 51 16.45 7.14 17.90
CA PRO A 51 16.13 6.00 17.06
C PRO A 51 16.93 4.76 17.49
N PHE A 52 16.25 3.62 17.52
CA PHE A 52 16.84 2.30 17.70
C PHE A 52 16.28 1.35 16.66
N SER A 53 17.11 0.49 16.07
CA SER A 53 16.68 -0.39 14.96
C SER A 53 16.92 -1.86 15.27
N GLY A 54 15.92 -2.70 14.97
CA GLY A 54 16.07 -4.15 15.06
C GLY A 54 17.04 -4.68 14.00
N LEU A 55 17.86 -5.66 14.36
CA LEU A 55 18.70 -6.35 13.37
C LEU A 55 17.84 -7.27 12.50
N ALA A 56 18.07 -7.23 11.18
CA ALA A 56 17.39 -8.11 10.24
C ALA A 56 17.56 -9.59 10.62
N PRO A 57 16.50 -10.41 10.50
CA PRO A 57 16.53 -11.80 10.92
C PRO A 57 17.33 -12.65 9.92
N VAL A 58 18.65 -12.70 10.08
CA VAL A 58 19.51 -13.65 9.36
C VAL A 58 19.77 -14.90 10.21
N LYS A 59 20.10 -16.01 9.56
CA LYS A 59 20.41 -17.27 10.26
C LYS A 59 21.58 -17.03 11.21
N GLY A 60 21.39 -17.36 12.48
CA GLY A 60 22.40 -17.17 13.53
C GLY A 60 22.17 -15.96 14.44
N VAL A 61 21.32 -14.99 14.07
CA VAL A 61 21.00 -13.86 14.96
C VAL A 61 20.27 -14.33 16.21
N THR A 62 20.83 -13.99 17.35
CA THR A 62 20.36 -14.31 18.70
C THR A 62 19.67 -13.10 19.35
N ALA A 63 19.06 -13.32 20.52
CA ALA A 63 18.56 -12.22 21.35
C ALA A 63 19.70 -11.32 21.88
N GLN A 64 20.90 -11.88 22.06
CA GLN A 64 22.06 -11.10 22.53
C GLN A 64 22.52 -10.12 21.44
N ASP A 65 22.56 -10.55 20.18
CA ASP A 65 22.94 -9.66 19.06
C ASP A 65 22.03 -8.42 18.98
N GLN A 66 20.73 -8.57 19.24
CA GLN A 66 19.77 -7.46 19.29
C GLN A 66 20.09 -6.49 20.44
N ARG A 67 20.45 -7.01 21.62
CA ARG A 67 20.85 -6.18 22.77
C ARG A 67 22.18 -5.47 22.52
N ASP A 68 23.13 -6.14 21.89
CA ASP A 68 24.42 -5.55 21.53
C ASP A 68 24.28 -4.47 20.45
N ALA A 69 23.33 -4.62 19.53
CA ALA A 69 22.98 -3.55 18.59
C ALA A 69 22.39 -2.34 19.31
N PHE A 70 21.42 -2.56 20.20
CA PHE A 70 20.83 -1.49 21.01
C PHE A 70 21.89 -0.76 21.87
N ALA A 71 22.79 -1.51 22.51
CA ALA A 71 23.88 -0.96 23.32
C ALA A 71 24.80 -0.06 22.48
N ARG A 72 25.17 -0.51 21.26
CA ARG A 72 25.98 0.27 20.33
C ARG A 72 25.27 1.54 19.85
N GLU A 73 23.98 1.47 19.53
CA GLU A 73 23.19 2.65 19.16
C GLU A 73 23.09 3.64 20.33
N LEU A 74 22.85 3.15 21.55
CA LEU A 74 22.80 4.00 22.75
C LEU A 74 24.16 4.66 23.03
N ALA A 75 25.25 3.89 22.92
CA ALA A 75 26.60 4.42 23.10
C ALA A 75 26.95 5.49 22.06
N ALA A 76 26.54 5.29 20.80
CA ALA A 76 26.76 6.26 19.74
C ALA A 76 25.95 7.55 19.94
N LEU A 77 24.68 7.44 20.33
CA LEU A 77 23.78 8.59 20.54
C LEU A 77 24.24 9.50 21.68
N PHE A 78 24.82 8.93 22.73
CA PHE A 78 25.21 9.66 23.94
C PHE A 78 26.73 9.73 24.16
N HIS A 79 27.53 9.37 23.16
CA HIS A 79 29.01 9.37 23.21
C HIS A 79 29.59 8.60 24.40
N LEU A 80 29.03 7.43 24.70
CA LEU A 80 29.45 6.57 25.81
C LEU A 80 30.55 5.60 25.36
N PRO A 81 31.41 5.11 26.28
CA PRO A 81 32.28 3.97 25.98
C PRO A 81 31.44 2.74 25.59
N PRO A 82 31.94 1.83 24.75
CA PRO A 82 31.24 0.59 24.41
C PRO A 82 30.91 -0.23 25.65
N PHE A 83 29.70 -0.80 25.70
CA PHE A 83 29.25 -1.67 26.78
C PHE A 83 28.33 -2.77 26.23
N THR A 84 28.11 -3.80 27.04
CA THR A 84 27.26 -4.94 26.72
C THR A 84 26.03 -4.92 27.61
N ILE A 85 24.88 -5.31 27.05
CA ILE A 85 23.64 -5.46 27.79
C ILE A 85 23.23 -6.93 27.79
N THR A 86 23.09 -7.52 28.97
CA THR A 86 22.66 -8.93 29.14
C THR A 86 21.15 -9.09 29.17
N ASP A 87 20.41 -8.06 29.61
CA ASP A 87 18.96 -8.09 29.72
C ASP A 87 18.30 -6.82 29.16
N TRP A 88 17.12 -6.98 28.54
CA TRP A 88 16.36 -5.83 28.05
C TRP A 88 15.92 -4.88 29.18
N SER A 89 15.74 -5.38 30.41
CA SER A 89 15.43 -4.53 31.56
C SER A 89 16.57 -3.55 31.83
N ASP A 90 17.82 -4.02 31.73
CA ASP A 90 19.02 -3.18 31.86
C ASP A 90 19.09 -2.17 30.71
N ALA A 91 18.80 -2.62 29.47
CA ALA A 91 18.77 -1.74 28.29
C ALA A 91 17.83 -0.54 28.50
N PHE A 92 16.61 -0.83 28.94
CA PHE A 92 15.59 0.19 29.19
C PHE A 92 15.94 1.08 30.38
N ALA A 93 16.52 0.52 31.45
CA ALA A 93 17.01 1.30 32.58
C ALA A 93 18.12 2.27 32.15
N HIS A 94 19.08 1.81 31.34
CA HIS A 94 20.15 2.67 30.80
C HIS A 94 19.59 3.80 29.94
N LEU A 95 18.67 3.51 29.02
CA LEU A 95 18.01 4.54 28.21
C LEU A 95 17.25 5.56 29.08
N SER A 96 16.64 5.10 30.18
CA SER A 96 15.86 5.95 31.07
C SER A 96 16.68 7.07 31.71
N ASN A 97 17.98 6.83 31.95
CA ASN A 97 18.89 7.82 32.53
C ASN A 97 19.11 9.06 31.63
N TYR A 98 18.77 8.95 30.34
CA TYR A 98 18.90 10.03 29.37
C TYR A 98 17.58 10.72 29.03
N LEU A 99 16.48 10.29 29.64
CA LEU A 99 15.20 10.96 29.47
C LEU A 99 15.22 12.31 30.17
N THR A 100 14.82 13.35 29.44
CA THR A 100 14.79 14.73 29.97
C THR A 100 13.36 15.27 29.93
N THR A 101 13.16 16.46 30.51
CA THR A 101 11.89 17.18 30.40
C THR A 101 11.63 17.75 29.00
N LYS A 102 12.63 17.75 28.11
CA LYS A 102 12.46 18.18 26.72
C LYS A 102 11.55 17.22 25.96
N PRO A 103 10.73 17.72 25.01
CA PRO A 103 9.97 16.87 24.10
C PRO A 103 10.90 15.84 23.44
N THR A 104 10.59 14.55 23.64
CA THR A 104 11.44 13.44 23.24
C THR A 104 10.63 12.43 22.44
N VAL A 105 11.17 11.99 21.31
CA VAL A 105 10.61 10.91 20.49
C VAL A 105 11.58 9.75 20.54
N ILE A 106 11.12 8.64 21.10
CA ILE A 106 11.87 7.37 21.11
C ILE A 106 11.27 6.53 19.98
N LEU A 107 12.09 6.11 19.03
CA LEU A 107 11.66 5.25 17.93
C LEU A 107 12.33 3.88 18.07
N PHE A 108 11.52 2.82 18.20
CA PHE A 108 11.98 1.45 17.95
C PHE A 108 11.52 1.01 16.56
N ASP A 109 12.42 1.00 15.60
CA ASP A 109 12.17 0.60 14.23
C ASP A 109 12.36 -0.92 14.02
N GLU A 110 11.41 -1.52 13.32
CA GLU A 110 11.26 -2.97 13.18
C GLU A 110 11.26 -3.72 14.55
N ILE A 111 10.36 -3.31 15.46
CA ILE A 111 10.20 -3.87 16.81
C ILE A 111 10.06 -5.40 16.84
N SER A 112 9.46 -5.98 15.79
CA SER A 112 9.34 -7.43 15.65
C SER A 112 10.69 -8.13 15.57
N TRP A 113 11.69 -7.49 14.97
CA TRP A 113 13.03 -8.06 14.89
C TRP A 113 13.72 -8.00 16.25
N MET A 114 13.64 -6.86 16.95
CA MET A 114 14.18 -6.70 18.30
C MET A 114 13.64 -7.75 19.28
N GLY A 115 12.32 -7.97 19.28
CA GLY A 115 11.65 -8.79 20.29
C GLY A 115 11.42 -10.26 19.93
N SER A 116 11.45 -10.66 18.66
CA SER A 116 11.01 -12.02 18.26
C SER A 116 11.84 -13.17 18.80
N LYS A 117 13.10 -12.93 19.18
CA LYS A 117 14.02 -13.94 19.70
C LYS A 117 14.06 -14.02 21.23
N ASP A 118 13.37 -13.13 21.92
CA ASP A 118 13.32 -13.08 23.38
C ASP A 118 11.85 -13.13 23.86
N PRO A 119 11.40 -14.27 24.45
CA PRO A 119 10.04 -14.41 24.94
C PRO A 119 9.64 -13.39 26.02
N THR A 120 10.62 -12.83 26.74
CA THR A 120 10.39 -11.90 27.86
C THR A 120 10.39 -10.43 27.44
N PHE A 121 10.82 -10.13 26.20
CA PHE A 121 10.94 -8.77 25.68
C PHE A 121 9.68 -7.92 25.86
N VAL A 122 8.53 -8.46 25.45
CA VAL A 122 7.24 -7.75 25.48
C VAL A 122 6.85 -7.42 26.91
N SER A 123 7.04 -8.36 27.85
CA SER A 123 6.76 -8.15 29.27
C SER A 123 7.66 -7.09 29.88
N LYS A 124 8.95 -7.08 29.54
CA LYS A 124 9.92 -6.08 30.01
C LYS A 124 9.62 -4.69 29.45
N LEU A 125 9.27 -4.62 28.16
CA LEU A 125 8.86 -3.38 27.51
C LEU A 125 7.62 -2.78 28.18
N LYS A 126 6.65 -3.64 28.54
CA LYS A 126 5.45 -3.24 29.28
C LYS A 126 5.80 -2.68 30.68
N ILE A 127 6.67 -3.37 31.42
CA ILE A 127 7.13 -2.91 32.75
C ILE A 127 7.80 -1.53 32.62
N TRP A 128 8.68 -1.35 31.64
CA TRP A 128 9.33 -0.07 31.40
C TRP A 128 8.35 1.04 31.02
N TRP A 129 7.36 0.73 30.17
CA TRP A 129 6.29 1.68 29.85
C TRP A 129 5.51 2.10 31.10
N ASP A 130 5.07 1.14 31.92
CA ASP A 130 4.22 1.38 33.09
C ASP A 130 4.94 2.12 34.22
N LEU A 131 6.19 1.73 34.52
CA LEU A 131 6.91 2.26 35.69
C LEU A 131 7.74 3.50 35.37
N VAL A 132 8.17 3.67 34.12
CA VAL A 132 9.08 4.74 33.72
C VAL A 132 8.41 5.67 32.73
N LEU A 133 8.18 5.24 31.49
CA LEU A 133 7.81 6.15 30.41
C LEU A 133 6.50 6.90 30.69
N GLN A 134 5.50 6.27 31.31
CA GLN A 134 4.24 6.93 31.68
C GLN A 134 4.42 8.18 32.54
N ASN A 135 5.50 8.23 33.34
CA ASN A 135 5.84 9.36 34.20
C ASN A 135 6.60 10.49 33.49
N HIS A 136 6.89 10.33 32.19
CA HIS A 136 7.56 11.35 31.36
C HIS A 136 6.59 11.96 30.34
N PRO A 137 5.85 13.02 30.71
CA PRO A 137 4.79 13.59 29.86
C PRO A 137 5.29 14.19 28.54
N SER A 138 6.59 14.42 28.41
CA SER A 138 7.25 14.93 27.20
C SER A 138 7.61 13.83 26.19
N VAL A 139 7.39 12.55 26.51
CA VAL A 139 7.81 11.41 25.69
C VAL A 139 6.70 10.92 24.75
N VAL A 140 7.03 10.82 23.47
CA VAL A 140 6.28 10.03 22.49
C VAL A 140 7.13 8.81 22.13
N PHE A 141 6.66 7.63 22.52
CA PHE A 141 7.32 6.37 22.21
C PHE A 141 6.66 5.71 21.00
N ILE A 142 7.41 5.59 19.90
CA ILE A 142 6.95 5.06 18.62
C ILE A 142 7.50 3.66 18.41
N LEU A 143 6.61 2.69 18.26
CA LEU A 143 6.91 1.34 17.80
C LEU A 143 6.59 1.23 16.31
N CYS A 144 7.61 1.08 15.48
CA CYS A 144 7.45 0.84 14.05
C CYS A 144 7.67 -0.63 13.72
N GLY A 145 6.97 -1.10 12.69
CA GLY A 145 7.39 -2.30 12.01
C GLY A 145 6.60 -2.55 10.74
N SER A 146 7.18 -3.38 9.88
CA SER A 146 6.47 -3.89 8.73
C SER A 146 5.23 -4.68 9.19
N ILE A 147 4.25 -4.81 8.29
CA ILE A 147 2.99 -5.50 8.57
C ILE A 147 3.31 -6.94 8.95
N SER A 148 3.33 -7.17 10.25
CA SER A 148 3.72 -8.43 10.86
C SER A 148 2.65 -8.83 11.87
N THR A 149 2.34 -10.11 11.86
CA THR A 149 1.49 -10.73 12.89
C THR A 149 2.08 -10.58 14.28
N TRP A 150 3.40 -10.33 14.38
CA TRP A 150 4.09 -10.13 15.65
C TRP A 150 3.56 -8.90 16.39
N ILE A 151 3.44 -7.73 15.74
CA ILE A 151 2.93 -6.53 16.43
C ILE A 151 1.45 -6.71 16.76
N ASP A 152 0.67 -7.34 15.88
CA ASP A 152 -0.75 -7.65 16.19
C ASP A 152 -0.87 -8.52 17.43
N LYS A 153 -0.10 -9.61 17.49
CA LYS A 153 -0.16 -10.56 18.61
C LYS A 153 0.39 -9.98 19.91
N ASN A 154 1.51 -9.27 19.85
CA ASN A 154 2.28 -8.91 21.05
C ASN A 154 2.00 -7.49 21.57
N ILE A 155 1.49 -6.58 20.72
CA ILE A 155 1.21 -5.20 21.09
C ILE A 155 -0.29 -4.90 20.97
N ILE A 156 -0.91 -5.08 19.81
CA ILE A 156 -2.30 -4.62 19.57
C ILE A 156 -3.33 -5.49 20.28
N ASN A 157 -3.25 -6.81 20.11
CA ASN A 157 -4.19 -7.79 20.67
C ASN A 157 -3.68 -8.42 21.97
N SER A 158 -2.55 -7.93 22.49
CA SER A 158 -1.96 -8.42 23.73
C SER A 158 -2.65 -7.80 24.93
N THR A 159 -3.00 -8.63 25.92
CA THR A 159 -3.49 -8.14 27.21
C THR A 159 -2.46 -7.25 27.92
N ALA A 160 -1.16 -7.42 27.64
CA ALA A 160 -0.11 -6.60 28.22
C ALA A 160 -0.17 -5.14 27.77
N PHE A 161 -0.53 -4.89 26.51
CA PHE A 161 -0.55 -3.54 25.91
C PHE A 161 -1.96 -2.98 25.68
N PHE A 162 -3.00 -3.75 26.02
CA PHE A 162 -4.38 -3.27 26.02
C PHE A 162 -4.52 -1.98 26.84
N GLY A 163 -5.15 -0.97 26.25
CA GLY A 163 -5.34 0.36 26.86
C GLY A 163 -4.11 1.27 26.90
N ARG A 164 -2.92 0.81 26.47
CA ARG A 164 -1.67 1.62 26.51
C ARG A 164 -1.38 2.34 25.20
N VAL A 165 -1.72 1.72 24.07
CA VAL A 165 -1.52 2.31 22.74
C VAL A 165 -2.42 3.54 22.60
N SER A 166 -1.80 4.71 22.58
CA SER A 166 -2.49 6.00 22.49
C SER A 166 -2.86 6.37 21.06
N LEU A 167 -2.09 5.88 20.08
CA LEU A 167 -2.35 6.10 18.67
C LEU A 167 -1.87 4.90 17.85
N TYR A 168 -2.73 4.41 16.97
CA TYR A 168 -2.38 3.42 15.95
C TYR A 168 -2.47 4.08 14.57
N LEU A 169 -1.37 4.03 13.82
CA LEU A 169 -1.27 4.52 12.44
C LEU A 169 -0.94 3.35 11.51
N GLU A 170 -1.71 3.23 10.44
CA GLU A 170 -1.44 2.30 9.35
C GLU A 170 -1.14 3.10 8.09
N LEU A 171 0.12 3.11 7.68
CA LEU A 171 0.58 3.84 6.51
C LEU A 171 0.32 3.02 5.24
N THR A 172 -0.48 3.59 4.36
CA THR A 172 -0.78 3.09 3.01
C THR A 172 0.08 3.80 1.97
N GLU A 173 -0.05 3.43 0.70
CA GLU A 173 0.56 4.17 -0.42
C GLU A 173 0.15 5.65 -0.41
N LEU A 174 1.02 6.52 -0.92
CA LEU A 174 0.71 7.93 -1.15
C LEU A 174 -0.45 8.05 -2.15
N SER A 175 -1.27 9.08 -1.97
CA SER A 175 -2.32 9.40 -2.93
C SER A 175 -1.73 9.88 -4.27
N ILE A 176 -2.52 9.88 -5.34
CA ILE A 176 -2.10 10.38 -6.65
C ILE A 176 -1.54 11.83 -6.55
N PRO A 177 -2.23 12.80 -5.90
CA PRO A 177 -1.71 14.14 -5.70
C PRO A 177 -0.37 14.18 -4.96
N GLN A 178 -0.20 13.36 -3.90
CA GLN A 178 1.05 13.28 -3.15
C GLN A 178 2.19 12.67 -3.97
N CYS A 179 1.88 11.71 -4.84
CA CYS A 179 2.88 11.15 -5.76
C CYS A 179 3.32 12.20 -6.79
N LYS A 180 2.37 12.97 -7.34
CA LYS A 180 2.63 14.09 -8.25
C LYS A 180 3.52 15.14 -7.59
N GLU A 181 3.17 15.56 -6.38
CA GLU A 181 3.95 16.50 -5.57
C GLU A 181 5.37 15.99 -5.27
N LEU A 182 5.52 14.71 -4.92
CA LEU A 182 6.82 14.10 -4.65
C LEU A 182 7.73 14.14 -5.88
N LEU A 183 7.22 13.73 -7.05
CA LEU A 183 7.98 13.74 -8.29
C LEU A 183 8.32 15.16 -8.75
N HIS A 184 7.40 16.12 -8.60
CA HIS A 184 7.69 17.53 -8.88
C HIS A 184 8.77 18.09 -7.95
N CYS A 185 8.75 17.77 -6.66
CA CYS A 185 9.81 18.14 -5.71
C CYS A 185 11.18 17.56 -6.10
N GLN A 186 11.22 16.43 -6.80
CA GLN A 186 12.45 15.85 -7.36
C GLN A 186 12.89 16.49 -8.68
N GLY A 187 12.09 17.40 -9.24
CA GLY A 187 12.35 18.08 -10.50
C GLY A 187 11.82 17.34 -11.73
N PHE A 188 10.97 16.31 -11.58
CA PHE A 188 10.38 15.62 -12.71
C PHE A 188 9.44 16.55 -13.49
N LYS A 189 9.68 16.65 -14.81
CA LYS A 189 8.94 17.55 -15.73
C LYS A 189 8.09 16.80 -16.76
N GLY A 190 7.83 15.51 -16.54
CA GLY A 190 7.00 14.72 -17.44
C GLY A 190 5.54 15.19 -17.45
N SER A 191 4.83 14.82 -18.52
CA SER A 191 3.38 15.06 -18.63
C SER A 191 2.59 14.24 -17.60
N ASP A 192 1.30 14.53 -17.41
CA ASP A 192 0.43 13.68 -16.58
C ASP A 192 0.38 12.24 -17.10
N LEU A 193 0.44 12.04 -18.42
CA LEU A 193 0.56 10.71 -19.00
C LEU A 193 1.83 10.00 -18.53
N ASP A 194 2.97 10.70 -18.49
CA ASP A 194 4.24 10.15 -18.02
C ASP A 194 4.22 9.86 -16.51
N LEU A 195 3.61 10.73 -15.72
CA LEU A 195 3.33 10.50 -14.30
C LEU A 195 2.55 9.20 -14.13
N PHE A 196 1.39 9.05 -14.78
CA PHE A 196 0.56 7.85 -14.63
C PHE A 196 1.20 6.59 -15.23
N LYS A 197 2.06 6.69 -16.24
CA LYS A 197 2.91 5.57 -16.67
C LYS A 197 3.83 5.10 -15.54
N ILE A 198 4.51 6.02 -14.86
CA ILE A 198 5.37 5.70 -13.71
C ILE A 198 4.54 5.07 -12.59
N LEU A 199 3.43 5.71 -12.19
CA LEU A 199 2.55 5.20 -11.13
C LEU A 199 1.93 3.84 -11.47
N SER A 200 1.71 3.55 -12.76
CA SER A 200 1.22 2.24 -13.20
C SER A 200 2.22 1.11 -12.94
N VAL A 201 3.51 1.44 -12.78
CA VAL A 201 4.57 0.51 -12.41
C VAL A 201 4.84 0.56 -10.91
N THR A 202 5.02 1.75 -10.33
CA THR A 202 5.48 1.91 -8.95
C THR A 202 4.36 1.87 -7.92
N GLY A 203 3.11 2.10 -8.32
CA GLY A 203 2.06 2.46 -7.37
C GLY A 203 2.40 3.78 -6.65
N GLY A 204 1.79 3.99 -5.49
CA GLY A 204 2.10 5.12 -4.61
C GLY A 204 3.15 4.81 -3.55
N VAL A 205 4.12 3.92 -3.83
CA VAL A 205 5.17 3.56 -2.86
C VAL A 205 6.28 4.63 -2.88
N PRO A 206 6.48 5.42 -1.80
CA PRO A 206 7.40 6.56 -1.81
C PRO A 206 8.81 6.21 -2.26
N TRP A 207 9.37 5.11 -1.74
CA TRP A 207 10.74 4.74 -2.04
C TRP A 207 10.96 4.37 -3.51
N TYR A 208 9.96 3.80 -4.21
CA TYR A 208 10.07 3.54 -5.65
C TYR A 208 10.04 4.83 -6.45
N LEU A 209 9.14 5.75 -6.09
CA LEU A 209 9.07 7.09 -6.69
C LEU A 209 10.37 7.85 -6.49
N GLU A 210 10.99 7.71 -5.32
CA GLU A 210 12.28 8.34 -5.03
C GLU A 210 13.43 7.89 -5.95
N GLN A 211 13.29 6.74 -6.63
CA GLN A 211 14.29 6.23 -7.58
C GLN A 211 14.12 6.82 -8.98
N ILE A 212 13.08 7.61 -9.23
CA ILE A 212 12.86 8.27 -10.50
C ILE A 212 13.90 9.37 -10.68
N GLN A 213 14.58 9.32 -11.81
CA GLN A 213 15.54 10.33 -12.22
C GLN A 213 14.82 11.39 -13.05
N ALA A 214 14.74 12.60 -12.51
CA ALA A 214 14.01 13.72 -13.10
C ALA A 214 14.50 14.16 -14.48
N HIS A 215 15.76 13.87 -14.82
CA HIS A 215 16.36 14.19 -16.12
C HIS A 215 16.09 13.12 -17.19
N GLN A 216 15.47 12.01 -16.81
CA GLN A 216 15.08 10.93 -17.72
C GLN A 216 13.57 10.99 -17.99
N SER A 217 13.16 10.58 -19.18
CA SER A 217 11.76 10.32 -19.52
C SER A 217 11.16 9.21 -18.63
N ALA A 218 9.83 9.09 -18.61
CA ALA A 218 9.17 7.98 -17.91
C ALA A 218 9.59 6.62 -18.47
N ASP A 219 9.70 6.50 -19.80
CA ASP A 219 10.06 5.24 -20.45
C ASP A 219 11.52 4.84 -20.13
N GLU A 220 12.47 5.78 -20.11
CA GLU A 220 13.85 5.53 -19.68
C GLU A 220 13.94 5.12 -18.21
N ASN A 221 13.20 5.78 -17.32
CA ASN A 221 13.14 5.39 -15.92
C ASN A 221 12.59 3.97 -15.74
N ILE A 222 11.49 3.62 -16.44
CA ILE A 222 10.91 2.29 -16.36
C ILE A 222 11.87 1.24 -16.92
N LYS A 223 12.55 1.51 -18.05
CA LYS A 223 13.59 0.62 -18.58
C LYS A 223 14.70 0.37 -17.57
N ARG A 224 15.27 1.44 -17.01
CA ARG A 224 16.36 1.37 -16.04
C ARG A 224 15.97 0.60 -14.79
N LEU A 225 14.76 0.82 -14.28
CA LEU A 225 14.29 0.19 -13.06
C LEU A 225 13.87 -1.27 -13.27
N CYS A 226 13.23 -1.60 -14.40
CA CYS A 226 12.52 -2.87 -14.60
C CYS A 226 13.10 -3.81 -15.66
N PHE A 227 13.95 -3.32 -16.56
CA PHE A 227 14.39 -4.07 -17.75
C PHE A 227 15.89 -4.04 -17.99
N GLU A 228 16.67 -3.56 -17.01
CA GLU A 228 18.12 -3.71 -16.96
C GLU A 228 18.50 -4.82 -15.97
N LYS A 229 19.60 -5.53 -16.24
CA LYS A 229 20.13 -6.60 -15.38
C LYS A 229 20.26 -6.18 -13.90
N ASN A 230 20.73 -4.97 -13.65
CA ASN A 230 20.90 -4.41 -12.30
C ASN A 230 19.75 -3.49 -11.89
N GLY A 231 18.63 -3.55 -12.62
CA GLY A 231 17.44 -2.76 -12.36
C GLY A 231 16.88 -3.03 -10.97
N LEU A 232 16.63 -1.96 -10.23
CA LEU A 232 16.22 -2.04 -8.84
C LEU A 232 14.89 -2.79 -8.65
N LEU A 233 13.94 -2.62 -9.57
CA LEU A 233 12.65 -3.29 -9.56
C LEU A 233 12.70 -4.72 -10.15
N VAL A 234 13.80 -5.12 -10.78
CA VAL A 234 14.03 -6.53 -11.18
C VAL A 234 14.27 -7.39 -9.96
N HIS A 235 15.12 -6.94 -9.04
CA HIS A 235 15.49 -7.69 -7.83
C HIS A 235 14.53 -7.50 -6.66
N GLU A 236 13.56 -6.61 -6.81
CA GLU A 236 12.73 -6.18 -5.70
C GLU A 236 11.74 -7.24 -5.23
N PHE A 237 11.20 -8.02 -6.15
CA PHE A 237 10.21 -9.05 -5.84
C PHE A 237 10.75 -10.04 -4.80
N ASP A 238 11.93 -10.62 -5.05
CA ASP A 238 12.54 -11.55 -4.11
C ASP A 238 12.88 -10.90 -2.78
N ARG A 239 13.34 -9.64 -2.77
CA ARG A 239 13.62 -8.89 -1.54
C ARG A 239 12.36 -8.72 -0.69
N ILE A 240 11.22 -8.36 -1.29
CA ILE A 240 9.94 -8.24 -0.59
C ILE A 240 9.60 -9.55 0.12
N PHE A 241 9.64 -10.68 -0.58
CA PHE A 241 9.17 -11.96 -0.03
C PHE A 241 10.18 -12.64 0.90
N ASN A 242 11.49 -12.43 0.69
CA ASN A 242 12.52 -12.92 1.59
C ASN A 242 12.48 -12.17 2.93
N ASP A 243 12.39 -10.84 2.91
CA ASP A 243 12.40 -9.99 4.11
C ASP A 243 11.10 -10.11 4.92
N LEU A 244 9.94 -10.06 4.27
CA LEU A 244 8.64 -9.98 4.96
C LEU A 244 8.17 -11.31 5.53
N PHE A 245 8.55 -12.43 4.90
CA PHE A 245 7.89 -13.71 5.14
C PHE A 245 8.82 -14.89 5.41
N SER A 246 10.15 -14.71 5.31
CA SER A 246 11.18 -15.75 5.55
C SER A 246 10.73 -17.16 5.13
N LEU A 247 10.35 -18.02 6.08
CA LEU A 247 9.94 -19.42 5.88
C LEU A 247 8.64 -19.61 5.08
N ARG A 248 7.85 -18.55 4.89
CA ARG A 248 6.56 -18.58 4.18
C ARG A 248 6.58 -17.83 2.85
N GLY A 249 7.73 -17.26 2.45
CA GLY A 249 7.88 -16.48 1.21
C GLY A 249 7.34 -17.21 -0.01
N GLU A 250 7.70 -18.48 -0.17
CA GLU A 250 7.26 -19.33 -1.29
C GLU A 250 5.74 -19.52 -1.37
N ILE A 251 5.06 -19.60 -0.22
CA ILE A 251 3.60 -19.71 -0.19
C ILE A 251 2.95 -18.42 -0.69
N TYR A 252 3.48 -17.27 -0.25
CA TYR A 252 2.96 -15.98 -0.68
C TYR A 252 3.24 -15.74 -2.16
N LYS A 253 4.45 -16.05 -2.67
CA LYS A 253 4.78 -15.98 -4.09
C LYS A 253 3.76 -16.76 -4.93
N LYS A 254 3.46 -18.02 -4.55
CA LYS A 254 2.43 -18.84 -5.22
C LYS A 254 1.05 -18.19 -5.23
N ILE A 255 0.60 -17.59 -4.11
CA ILE A 255 -0.68 -16.87 -4.07
C ILE A 255 -0.67 -15.70 -5.06
N ILE A 256 0.40 -14.91 -5.09
CA ILE A 256 0.55 -13.76 -5.99
C ILE A 256 0.57 -14.21 -7.45
N THR A 257 1.30 -15.29 -7.79
CA THR A 257 1.33 -15.84 -9.15
C THR A 257 -0.07 -16.26 -9.60
N LEU A 258 -0.82 -16.97 -8.74
CA LEU A 258 -2.20 -17.35 -9.05
C LEU A 258 -3.11 -16.12 -9.23
N LEU A 259 -2.97 -15.10 -8.39
CA LEU A 259 -3.79 -13.88 -8.47
C LEU A 259 -3.39 -12.94 -9.62
N SER A 260 -2.17 -13.06 -10.15
CA SER A 260 -1.73 -12.31 -11.34
C SER A 260 -2.52 -12.71 -12.59
N GLN A 261 -3.00 -13.96 -12.63
CA GLN A 261 -3.84 -14.51 -13.71
C GLN A 261 -5.33 -14.14 -13.57
N GLY A 262 -5.66 -13.18 -12.71
CA GLY A 262 -7.03 -12.71 -12.48
C GLY A 262 -7.62 -13.15 -11.14
N MET A 263 -8.77 -12.58 -10.81
CA MET A 263 -9.43 -12.71 -9.51
C MET A 263 -9.83 -14.16 -9.21
N LYS A 264 -9.58 -14.62 -7.98
CA LYS A 264 -9.90 -15.99 -7.54
C LYS A 264 -10.56 -15.95 -6.16
N ASP A 265 -11.51 -16.86 -5.93
CA ASP A 265 -12.01 -17.07 -4.58
C ASP A 265 -11.07 -17.97 -3.77
N ARG A 266 -11.29 -18.01 -2.46
CA ARG A 266 -10.47 -18.82 -1.53
C ARG A 266 -10.44 -20.30 -1.90
N ILE A 267 -11.57 -20.85 -2.39
CA ILE A 267 -11.69 -22.28 -2.71
C ILE A 267 -10.86 -22.58 -3.96
N THR A 268 -10.91 -21.72 -4.97
CA THR A 268 -10.06 -21.83 -6.16
C THR A 268 -8.58 -21.78 -5.81
N LEU A 269 -8.16 -20.82 -4.96
CA LEU A 269 -6.77 -20.72 -4.51
C LEU A 269 -6.31 -21.95 -3.74
N GLN A 270 -7.14 -22.45 -2.82
CA GLN A 270 -6.85 -23.64 -2.03
C GLN A 270 -6.61 -24.87 -2.91
N LYS A 271 -7.48 -25.09 -3.91
CA LYS A 271 -7.36 -26.21 -4.85
C LYS A 271 -6.09 -26.10 -5.70
N ALA A 272 -5.81 -24.91 -6.24
CA ALA A 272 -4.65 -24.68 -7.10
C ALA A 272 -3.31 -24.83 -6.35
N MET A 273 -3.29 -24.58 -5.04
CA MET A 273 -2.11 -24.72 -4.19
C MET A 273 -1.95 -26.11 -3.56
N THR A 274 -2.91 -27.02 -3.77
CA THR A 274 -2.98 -28.33 -3.09
C THR A 274 -2.87 -28.20 -1.56
N TYR A 275 -3.49 -27.15 -1.01
CA TYR A 275 -3.34 -26.78 0.39
C TYR A 275 -4.35 -27.52 1.27
N SER A 276 -3.94 -28.01 2.45
CA SER A 276 -4.84 -28.66 3.38
C SER A 276 -6.02 -27.75 3.76
N PRO A 277 -7.25 -28.28 3.95
CA PRO A 277 -8.39 -27.55 4.47
C PRO A 277 -8.15 -26.99 5.89
N SER A 278 -7.45 -25.86 5.99
CA SER A 278 -7.07 -25.23 7.25
C SER A 278 -7.32 -23.71 7.22
N GLY A 279 -7.41 -23.10 8.41
CA GLY A 279 -7.51 -21.64 8.56
C GLY A 279 -6.26 -20.87 8.10
N THR A 280 -5.16 -21.58 7.83
CA THR A 280 -3.85 -20.99 7.53
C THR A 280 -3.84 -20.17 6.23
N LEU A 281 -4.55 -20.60 5.18
CA LEU A 281 -4.67 -19.81 3.94
C LEU A 281 -5.40 -18.48 4.18
N SER A 282 -6.43 -18.48 5.02
CA SER A 282 -7.13 -17.24 5.39
C SER A 282 -6.18 -16.26 6.09
N SER A 283 -5.32 -16.75 6.97
CA SER A 283 -4.30 -15.93 7.65
C SER A 283 -3.27 -15.36 6.66
N HIS A 284 -2.83 -16.14 5.67
CA HIS A 284 -1.94 -15.65 4.62
C HIS A 284 -2.60 -14.59 3.75
N LEU A 285 -3.84 -14.82 3.30
CA LEU A 285 -4.58 -13.83 2.53
C LEU A 285 -4.82 -12.55 3.33
N LYS A 286 -5.09 -12.66 4.64
CA LYS A 286 -5.22 -11.48 5.51
C LYS A 286 -3.90 -10.73 5.65
N ALA A 287 -2.77 -11.43 5.76
CA ALA A 287 -1.45 -10.78 5.79
C ALA A 287 -1.16 -10.02 4.48
N LEU A 288 -1.40 -10.63 3.32
CA LEU A 288 -1.26 -9.97 2.02
C LEU A 288 -2.21 -8.79 1.84
N GLU A 289 -3.41 -8.89 2.40
CA GLU A 289 -4.39 -7.80 2.41
C GLU A 289 -3.91 -6.61 3.23
N ILE A 290 -3.46 -6.86 4.47
CA ILE A 290 -2.93 -5.78 5.32
C ILE A 290 -1.72 -5.14 4.62
N CYS A 291 -0.83 -5.95 3.99
CA CYS A 291 0.31 -5.46 3.20
C CYS A 291 -0.07 -4.58 1.99
N GLY A 292 -1.34 -4.55 1.59
CA GLY A 292 -1.81 -3.85 0.40
C GLY A 292 -1.50 -4.59 -0.92
N PHE A 293 -0.96 -5.82 -0.83
CA PHE A 293 -0.66 -6.64 -2.01
C PHE A 293 -1.90 -7.27 -2.62
N VAL A 294 -2.91 -7.59 -1.79
CA VAL A 294 -4.15 -8.22 -2.25
C VAL A 294 -5.36 -7.45 -1.74
N SER A 295 -6.37 -7.25 -2.57
CA SER A 295 -7.66 -6.69 -2.16
C SER A 295 -8.75 -7.76 -2.17
N LYS A 296 -9.70 -7.63 -1.23
CA LYS A 296 -10.93 -8.43 -1.20
C LYS A 296 -12.04 -7.69 -1.94
N HIS A 297 -12.70 -8.40 -2.83
CA HIS A 297 -13.88 -7.96 -3.55
C HIS A 297 -15.01 -8.93 -3.22
N PRO A 298 -15.84 -8.63 -2.22
CA PRO A 298 -17.01 -9.45 -1.97
C PRO A 298 -17.98 -9.32 -3.15
N ASP A 299 -18.60 -10.44 -3.52
CA ASP A 299 -19.79 -10.39 -4.38
C ASP A 299 -20.88 -9.60 -3.64
N TRP A 300 -21.71 -8.85 -4.35
CA TRP A 300 -22.79 -8.09 -3.73
C TRP A 300 -24.01 -8.03 -4.65
N SER A 301 -25.18 -7.92 -4.02
CA SER A 301 -26.44 -7.85 -4.75
C SER A 301 -26.79 -6.39 -5.06
N LEU A 302 -26.97 -6.07 -6.35
CA LEU A 302 -27.48 -4.76 -6.75
C LEU A 302 -28.88 -4.49 -6.18
N LYS A 303 -29.71 -5.53 -6.02
CA LYS A 303 -31.09 -5.38 -5.52
C LYS A 303 -31.17 -5.02 -4.04
N THR A 304 -30.29 -5.57 -3.21
CA THR A 304 -30.37 -5.42 -1.75
C THR A 304 -29.22 -4.61 -1.16
N GLY A 305 -28.19 -4.31 -1.93
CA GLY A 305 -26.93 -3.73 -1.43
C GLY A 305 -26.16 -4.65 -0.48
N LYS A 306 -26.64 -5.88 -0.24
CA LYS A 306 -26.03 -6.79 0.74
C LYS A 306 -24.80 -7.49 0.14
N ILE A 307 -23.77 -7.56 0.96
CA ILE A 307 -22.56 -8.34 0.74
C ILE A 307 -22.92 -9.83 0.73
N GLY A 308 -22.53 -10.52 -0.33
CA GLY A 308 -22.71 -11.95 -0.52
C GLY A 308 -21.69 -12.79 0.25
N LYS A 309 -21.89 -14.11 0.26
CA LYS A 309 -21.00 -15.06 0.96
C LYS A 309 -19.68 -15.33 0.24
N ARG A 310 -19.62 -15.05 -1.07
CA ARG A 310 -18.43 -15.28 -1.90
C ARG A 310 -17.57 -14.04 -1.93
N THR A 311 -16.27 -14.22 -1.73
CA THR A 311 -15.28 -13.15 -1.80
C THR A 311 -14.19 -13.54 -2.79
N LEU A 312 -13.97 -12.66 -3.76
CA LEU A 312 -12.86 -12.75 -4.69
C LEU A 312 -11.66 -11.97 -4.13
N TYR A 313 -10.48 -12.47 -4.43
CA TYR A 313 -9.21 -11.82 -4.12
C TYR A 313 -8.58 -11.35 -5.42
N ARG A 314 -8.00 -10.14 -5.42
CA ARG A 314 -7.30 -9.53 -6.56
C ARG A 314 -5.91 -9.11 -6.12
N LEU A 315 -4.90 -9.34 -6.96
CA LEU A 315 -3.58 -8.71 -6.78
C LEU A 315 -3.71 -7.19 -6.97
N SER A 316 -3.58 -6.39 -5.91
CA SER A 316 -3.84 -4.94 -5.92
C SER A 316 -2.58 -4.08 -6.06
N ASP A 317 -1.40 -4.65 -5.82
CA ASP A 317 -0.13 -3.94 -5.94
C ASP A 317 0.30 -3.81 -7.41
N ASN A 318 0.57 -2.57 -7.83
CA ASN A 318 0.91 -2.24 -9.20
C ASN A 318 2.25 -2.86 -9.62
N TYR A 319 3.26 -2.77 -8.75
CA TYR A 319 4.59 -3.31 -9.01
C TYR A 319 4.58 -4.84 -9.12
N LEU A 320 3.98 -5.55 -8.16
CA LEU A 320 3.90 -7.00 -8.18
C LEU A 320 3.16 -7.50 -9.42
N ARG A 321 2.09 -6.83 -9.84
CA ARG A 321 1.38 -7.17 -11.07
C ARG A 321 2.24 -6.93 -12.31
N PHE A 322 2.95 -5.80 -12.36
CA PHE A 322 3.87 -5.48 -13.45
C PHE A 322 5.01 -6.51 -13.53
N TYR A 323 5.59 -6.84 -12.38
CA TYR A 323 6.65 -7.84 -12.25
C TYR A 323 6.21 -9.20 -12.79
N MET A 324 5.07 -9.72 -12.32
CA MET A 324 4.56 -11.03 -12.76
C MET A 324 4.24 -11.09 -14.26
N HIS A 325 3.90 -9.96 -14.87
CA HIS A 325 3.50 -9.95 -16.28
C HIS A 325 4.67 -9.69 -17.23
N TYR A 326 5.59 -8.77 -16.89
CA TYR A 326 6.65 -8.34 -17.79
C TYR A 326 8.05 -8.73 -17.35
N ILE A 327 8.33 -8.75 -16.04
CA ILE A 327 9.70 -8.98 -15.54
C ILE A 327 9.94 -10.48 -15.38
N GLU A 328 9.14 -11.18 -14.58
CA GLU A 328 9.31 -12.62 -14.29
C GLU A 328 9.45 -13.46 -15.59
N PRO A 329 8.56 -13.35 -16.59
CA PRO A 329 8.66 -14.17 -17.80
C PRO A 329 9.86 -13.85 -18.68
N ASN A 330 10.51 -12.71 -18.46
CA ASN A 330 11.60 -12.20 -19.29
C ASN A 330 12.93 -12.03 -18.53
N LEU A 331 13.05 -12.54 -17.30
CA LEU A 331 14.24 -12.37 -16.44
C LEU A 331 15.54 -12.71 -17.17
N THR A 332 15.62 -13.88 -17.79
CA THR A 332 16.82 -14.30 -18.54
C THR A 332 17.18 -13.34 -19.67
N LYS A 333 16.18 -12.82 -20.39
CA LYS A 333 16.38 -11.87 -21.49
C LYS A 333 16.82 -10.50 -20.98
N ILE A 334 16.27 -10.06 -19.84
CA ILE A 334 16.67 -8.83 -19.13
C ILE A 334 18.13 -8.95 -18.67
N GLU A 335 18.51 -10.08 -18.10
CA GLU A 335 19.89 -10.35 -17.66
C GLU A 335 20.90 -10.36 -18.82
N GLN A 336 20.46 -10.80 -20.00
CA GLN A 336 21.23 -10.77 -21.24
C GLN A 336 21.22 -9.39 -21.94
N GLY A 337 20.51 -8.40 -21.40
CA GLY A 337 20.45 -7.04 -21.98
C GLY A 337 19.57 -6.93 -23.24
N LEU A 338 18.72 -7.92 -23.54
CA LEU A 338 17.90 -7.95 -24.75
C LEU A 338 16.76 -6.94 -24.76
N PHE A 339 16.51 -6.26 -23.63
CA PHE A 339 15.45 -5.25 -23.49
C PHE A 339 15.94 -3.80 -23.60
N LEU A 340 17.25 -3.55 -23.73
CA LEU A 340 17.82 -2.19 -23.78
C LEU A 340 17.18 -1.36 -24.93
N GLU A 341 17.12 -1.96 -26.11
CA GLU A 341 16.57 -1.33 -27.33
C GLU A 341 15.06 -1.53 -27.51
N VAL A 342 14.42 -2.37 -26.69
CA VAL A 342 12.98 -2.66 -26.84
C VAL A 342 12.16 -1.46 -26.39
N SER A 343 11.28 -0.94 -27.25
CA SER A 343 10.33 0.10 -26.85
C SER A 343 9.23 -0.47 -25.95
N LEU A 344 8.92 0.23 -24.86
CA LEU A 344 7.87 -0.19 -23.91
C LEU A 344 6.49 -0.27 -24.58
N SER A 345 6.18 0.65 -25.49
CA SER A 345 4.92 0.61 -26.25
C SER A 345 4.83 -0.58 -27.22
N GLY A 346 5.97 -1.20 -27.54
CA GLY A 346 6.03 -2.43 -28.34
C GLY A 346 5.82 -3.70 -27.53
N LEU A 347 5.76 -3.62 -26.19
CA LEU A 347 5.51 -4.79 -25.36
C LEU A 347 4.08 -5.32 -25.58
N PRO A 348 3.89 -6.65 -25.68
CA PRO A 348 2.57 -7.24 -25.82
C PRO A 348 1.63 -6.77 -24.71
N GLY A 349 0.45 -6.27 -25.09
CA GLY A 349 -0.57 -5.86 -24.13
C GLY A 349 -0.23 -4.62 -23.27
N TRP A 350 0.74 -3.79 -23.67
CA TRP A 350 1.17 -2.61 -22.90
C TRP A 350 0.03 -1.65 -22.56
N GLU A 351 -0.76 -1.23 -23.56
CA GLU A 351 -1.88 -0.31 -23.34
C GLU A 351 -2.98 -0.92 -22.44
N PRO A 352 -3.46 -2.17 -22.68
CA PRO A 352 -4.35 -2.84 -21.73
C PRO A 352 -3.80 -2.94 -20.31
N MET A 353 -2.50 -3.22 -20.13
CA MET A 353 -1.87 -3.28 -18.82
C MET A 353 -1.93 -1.92 -18.13
N LEU A 354 -1.56 -0.83 -18.80
CA LEU A 354 -1.62 0.52 -18.23
C LEU A 354 -3.04 0.88 -17.81
N GLY A 355 -4.06 0.57 -18.62
CA GLY A 355 -5.46 0.77 -18.23
C GLY A 355 -5.86 0.00 -16.97
N PHE A 356 -5.43 -1.26 -16.86
CA PHE A 356 -5.70 -2.12 -15.70
C PHE A 356 -4.94 -1.67 -14.42
N GLN A 357 -3.75 -1.13 -14.59
CA GLN A 357 -2.95 -0.54 -13.50
C GLN A 357 -3.57 0.77 -13.03
N LEU A 358 -4.04 1.61 -13.96
CA LEU A 358 -4.73 2.86 -13.66
C LEU A 358 -6.01 2.62 -12.87
N GLU A 359 -6.83 1.64 -13.26
CA GLU A 359 -7.99 1.21 -12.47
C GLU A 359 -7.59 0.90 -11.02
N SER A 360 -6.47 0.22 -10.81
CA SER A 360 -6.00 -0.15 -9.47
C SER A 360 -5.53 1.05 -8.67
N LEU A 361 -4.91 2.04 -9.32
CA LEU A 361 -4.54 3.33 -8.68
C LEU A 361 -5.79 4.10 -8.26
N LEU A 362 -6.79 4.22 -9.13
CA LEU A 362 -8.03 4.92 -8.86
C LEU A 362 -8.81 4.28 -7.70
N LEU A 363 -8.87 2.93 -7.66
CA LEU A 363 -9.53 2.19 -6.57
C LEU A 363 -8.83 2.36 -5.20
N LYS A 364 -7.53 2.70 -5.16
CA LYS A 364 -6.82 3.08 -3.93
C LYS A 364 -7.09 4.54 -3.53
N ASN A 365 -7.59 5.35 -4.46
CA ASN A 365 -7.81 6.79 -4.32
C ASN A 365 -9.32 7.16 -4.40
N ARG A 366 -10.23 6.26 -3.98
CA ARG A 366 -11.70 6.44 -4.10
C ARG A 366 -12.21 7.78 -3.59
N ALA A 367 -11.60 8.33 -2.54
CA ALA A 367 -11.98 9.65 -2.03
C ALA A 367 -11.85 10.77 -3.08
N LEU A 368 -10.86 10.70 -3.97
CA LEU A 368 -10.71 11.63 -5.09
C LEU A 368 -11.82 11.44 -6.12
N LEU A 369 -12.16 10.18 -6.43
CA LEU A 369 -13.25 9.85 -7.35
C LEU A 369 -14.59 10.37 -6.82
N TYR A 370 -14.86 10.22 -5.53
CA TYR A 370 -16.07 10.72 -4.90
C TYR A 370 -16.19 12.24 -5.02
N ARG A 371 -15.09 12.95 -4.75
CA ARG A 371 -15.02 14.41 -4.90
C ARG A 371 -15.27 14.84 -6.34
N ALA A 372 -14.63 14.19 -7.31
CA ALA A 372 -14.79 14.51 -8.74
C ALA A 372 -16.21 14.23 -9.26
N LEU A 373 -16.88 13.22 -8.69
CA LEU A 373 -18.29 12.91 -8.96
C LEU A 373 -19.26 13.86 -8.24
N GLY A 374 -18.80 14.57 -7.22
CA GLY A 374 -19.66 15.37 -6.34
C GLY A 374 -20.54 14.52 -5.42
N VAL A 375 -20.09 13.31 -5.06
CA VAL A 375 -20.83 12.40 -4.18
C VAL A 375 -20.19 12.34 -2.80
N HIS A 376 -21.02 12.25 -1.76
CA HIS A 376 -20.55 12.09 -0.40
C HIS A 376 -20.43 10.61 -0.03
N SER A 377 -19.36 10.22 0.65
CA SER A 377 -19.11 8.80 0.99
C SER A 377 -20.19 8.20 1.89
N GLN A 378 -20.89 9.03 2.67
CA GLN A 378 -21.99 8.59 3.53
C GLN A 378 -23.24 8.14 2.75
N ASP A 379 -23.39 8.60 1.50
CA ASP A 379 -24.52 8.25 0.64
C ASP A 379 -24.25 7.00 -0.20
N ILE A 380 -23.03 6.47 -0.15
CA ILE A 380 -22.64 5.25 -0.84
C ILE A 380 -23.06 4.05 0.02
N VAL A 381 -23.89 3.17 -0.56
CA VAL A 381 -24.25 1.88 0.05
C VAL A 381 -23.09 0.92 -0.09
N ILE A 382 -22.53 0.82 -1.30
CA ILE A 382 -21.39 -0.03 -1.64
C ILE A 382 -20.80 0.40 -2.98
N ASP A 383 -19.49 0.26 -3.11
CA ASP A 383 -18.76 0.54 -4.34
C ASP A 383 -17.62 -0.45 -4.54
N ASN A 384 -17.51 -1.01 -5.74
CA ASN A 384 -16.43 -1.94 -6.13
C ASN A 384 -16.46 -2.17 -7.65
N PRO A 385 -15.38 -2.73 -8.24
CA PRO A 385 -15.48 -3.41 -9.52
C PRO A 385 -16.63 -4.44 -9.48
N TYR A 386 -17.41 -4.51 -10.55
CA TYR A 386 -18.60 -5.35 -10.59
C TYR A 386 -18.53 -6.38 -11.71
N PHE A 387 -18.81 -7.63 -11.35
CA PHE A 387 -18.81 -8.77 -12.26
C PHE A 387 -20.16 -9.46 -12.23
N GLN A 388 -20.76 -9.60 -13.40
CA GLN A 388 -21.99 -10.36 -13.58
C GLN A 388 -21.72 -11.54 -14.49
N LYS A 389 -21.96 -12.75 -13.98
CA LYS A 389 -21.95 -13.94 -14.84
C LYS A 389 -23.10 -13.87 -15.83
N GLY A 390 -22.84 -14.34 -17.05
CA GLY A 390 -23.89 -14.51 -18.04
C GLY A 390 -24.95 -15.51 -17.56
N SER A 391 -26.16 -15.32 -18.06
CA SER A 391 -27.28 -16.26 -17.94
C SER A 391 -27.82 -16.53 -19.34
N GLY A 392 -28.69 -17.53 -19.50
CA GLY A 392 -29.35 -17.78 -20.79
C GLY A 392 -30.12 -16.58 -21.36
N ARG A 393 -30.43 -15.55 -20.54
CA ARG A 393 -31.16 -14.34 -20.95
C ARG A 393 -30.32 -13.07 -21.06
N LYS A 394 -29.15 -13.01 -20.41
CA LYS A 394 -28.29 -11.81 -20.37
C LYS A 394 -26.83 -12.22 -20.54
N LYS A 395 -26.10 -11.51 -21.39
CA LYS A 395 -24.64 -11.67 -21.50
C LYS A 395 -23.97 -11.31 -20.17
N GLY A 396 -22.85 -11.95 -19.88
CA GLY A 396 -22.01 -11.54 -18.75
C GLY A 396 -21.45 -10.14 -18.99
N CYS A 397 -21.20 -9.39 -17.92
CA CYS A 397 -20.57 -8.09 -18.03
C CYS A 397 -19.60 -7.83 -16.87
N GLN A 398 -18.63 -6.96 -17.14
CA GLN A 398 -17.69 -6.43 -16.17
C GLN A 398 -17.74 -4.91 -16.25
N ILE A 399 -17.94 -4.28 -15.10
CA ILE A 399 -17.86 -2.84 -14.91
C ILE A 399 -16.60 -2.55 -14.11
N ASP A 400 -15.78 -1.63 -14.61
CA ASP A 400 -14.48 -1.29 -14.02
C ASP A 400 -14.67 -0.77 -12.59
N TYR A 401 -15.65 0.13 -12.41
CA TYR A 401 -16.06 0.59 -11.08
C TYR A 401 -17.55 0.94 -11.02
N LEU A 402 -18.26 0.38 -10.05
CA LEU A 402 -19.69 0.59 -9.86
C LEU A 402 -19.95 1.12 -8.46
N ILE A 403 -20.67 2.24 -8.37
CA ILE A 403 -21.06 2.88 -7.10
C ILE A 403 -22.58 2.79 -6.97
N HIS A 404 -23.08 2.21 -5.88
CA HIS A 404 -24.49 2.18 -5.54
C HIS A 404 -24.78 3.20 -4.44
N MET A 405 -25.61 4.18 -4.75
CA MET A 405 -26.04 5.24 -3.82
C MET A 405 -27.31 4.85 -3.06
N ARG A 406 -27.52 5.42 -1.87
CA ARG A 406 -28.74 5.27 -1.06
C ARG A 406 -30.00 5.76 -1.79
N SER A 407 -29.84 6.66 -2.75
CA SER A 407 -30.90 7.14 -3.65
C SER A 407 -31.27 6.15 -4.76
N ASN A 408 -30.75 4.92 -4.73
CA ASN A 408 -30.87 3.91 -5.79
C ASN A 408 -30.32 4.39 -7.15
N THR A 409 -29.34 5.30 -7.14
CA THR A 409 -28.58 5.67 -8.35
C THR A 409 -27.33 4.81 -8.47
N LEU A 410 -27.05 4.29 -9.67
CA LEU A 410 -25.84 3.56 -10.01
C LEU A 410 -24.92 4.42 -10.86
N PHE A 411 -23.75 4.77 -10.33
CA PHE A 411 -22.68 5.33 -11.16
C PHE A 411 -21.89 4.19 -11.80
N ILE A 412 -22.03 4.05 -13.13
CA ILE A 412 -21.36 3.03 -13.92
C ILE A 412 -20.13 3.68 -14.53
N CYS A 413 -18.96 3.43 -13.93
CA CYS A 413 -17.73 4.11 -14.27
C CYS A 413 -16.87 3.24 -15.21
N GLU A 414 -16.44 3.82 -16.32
CA GLU A 414 -15.44 3.27 -17.23
C GLU A 414 -14.13 4.03 -17.06
N VAL A 415 -13.00 3.32 -17.10
CA VAL A 415 -11.67 3.94 -17.07
C VAL A 415 -10.99 3.76 -18.42
N LYS A 416 -10.50 4.85 -19.01
CA LYS A 416 -9.75 4.82 -20.28
C LYS A 416 -8.43 5.57 -20.15
N MET A 417 -7.36 4.94 -20.58
CA MET A 417 -6.05 5.57 -20.74
C MET A 417 -5.60 5.34 -22.17
N ARG A 418 -5.50 6.40 -22.98
CA ARG A 418 -5.08 6.29 -24.38
C ARG A 418 -4.22 7.48 -24.79
N ARG A 419 -3.25 7.21 -25.67
CA ARG A 419 -2.51 8.27 -26.36
C ARG A 419 -3.32 8.90 -27.49
N ARG A 420 -4.17 8.10 -28.13
CA ARG A 420 -5.08 8.54 -29.20
C ARG A 420 -6.36 9.10 -28.61
N GLU A 421 -6.97 9.99 -29.38
CA GLU A 421 -8.25 10.60 -29.05
C GLU A 421 -9.35 9.55 -28.83
N LEU A 422 -10.14 9.74 -27.77
CA LEU A 422 -11.32 8.94 -27.49
C LEU A 422 -12.54 9.51 -28.22
N GLY A 423 -13.20 8.66 -29.01
CA GLY A 423 -14.38 9.00 -29.80
C GLY A 423 -15.68 8.42 -29.25
N LEU A 424 -16.71 8.47 -30.09
CA LEU A 424 -18.05 7.97 -29.76
C LEU A 424 -18.09 6.45 -29.52
N GLU A 425 -17.07 5.69 -29.93
CA GLU A 425 -16.99 4.24 -29.70
C GLU A 425 -17.04 3.87 -28.20
N VAL A 426 -16.61 4.77 -27.31
CA VAL A 426 -16.68 4.57 -25.86
C VAL A 426 -18.14 4.55 -25.37
N ILE A 427 -19.01 5.33 -26.01
CA ILE A 427 -20.46 5.35 -25.71
C ILE A 427 -21.08 4.00 -26.06
N ASP A 428 -20.75 3.44 -27.22
CA ASP A 428 -21.31 2.16 -27.66
C ASP A 428 -20.86 1.00 -26.76
N ALA A 429 -19.59 1.01 -26.34
CA ALA A 429 -19.08 0.08 -25.35
C ALA A 429 -19.82 0.20 -24.01
N MET A 430 -20.06 1.43 -23.54
CA MET A 430 -20.82 1.67 -22.30
C MET A 430 -22.28 1.20 -22.43
N LYS A 431 -22.97 1.54 -23.52
CA LYS A 431 -24.34 1.07 -23.78
C LYS A 431 -24.43 -0.46 -23.77
N ALA A 432 -23.46 -1.15 -24.39
CA ALA A 432 -23.42 -2.61 -24.39
C ALA A 432 -23.23 -3.21 -22.98
N LYS A 433 -22.38 -2.59 -22.15
CA LYS A 433 -22.22 -2.98 -20.73
C LYS A 433 -23.52 -2.77 -19.94
N ILE A 434 -24.16 -1.61 -20.07
CA ILE A 434 -25.42 -1.28 -19.39
C ILE A 434 -26.55 -2.22 -19.81
N ALA A 435 -26.68 -2.52 -21.11
CA ALA A 435 -27.70 -3.45 -21.61
C ALA A 435 -27.52 -4.86 -21.04
N SER A 436 -26.27 -5.29 -20.82
CA SER A 436 -25.93 -6.58 -20.23
C SER A 436 -26.15 -6.62 -18.72
N LEU A 437 -26.12 -5.48 -18.02
CA LEU A 437 -26.31 -5.39 -16.58
C LEU A 437 -27.76 -5.68 -16.16
N VAL A 438 -27.96 -6.48 -15.12
CA VAL A 438 -29.27 -6.73 -14.52
C VAL A 438 -29.52 -5.66 -13.47
N ILE A 439 -30.24 -4.61 -13.87
CA ILE A 439 -30.54 -3.45 -13.02
C ILE A 439 -31.87 -3.70 -12.28
N PRO A 440 -31.93 -3.52 -10.95
CA PRO A 440 -33.17 -3.65 -10.20
C PRO A 440 -34.20 -2.56 -10.60
N LYS A 441 -35.50 -2.86 -10.45
CA LYS A 441 -36.56 -1.87 -10.71
C LYS A 441 -36.39 -0.65 -9.81
N GLY A 442 -36.59 0.54 -10.37
CA GLY A 442 -36.53 1.81 -9.65
C GLY A 442 -35.11 2.40 -9.49
N PHE A 443 -34.08 1.76 -10.07
CA PHE A 443 -32.72 2.28 -10.03
C PHE A 443 -32.43 3.24 -11.18
N GLY A 444 -31.84 4.38 -10.87
CA GLY A 444 -31.29 5.33 -11.84
C GLY A 444 -29.89 4.90 -12.30
N ILE A 445 -29.50 5.28 -13.51
CA ILE A 445 -28.19 4.95 -14.08
C ILE A 445 -27.50 6.25 -14.49
N SER A 446 -26.26 6.43 -14.05
CA SER A 446 -25.42 7.56 -14.38
C SER A 446 -24.09 7.03 -14.95
N PRO A 447 -23.94 6.95 -16.28
CA PRO A 447 -22.68 6.55 -16.89
C PRO A 447 -21.60 7.59 -16.62
N VAL A 448 -20.41 7.17 -16.23
CA VAL A 448 -19.27 8.05 -15.97
C VAL A 448 -18.08 7.56 -16.77
N LEU A 449 -17.36 8.49 -17.40
CA LEU A 449 -16.10 8.21 -18.04
C LEU A 449 -14.97 8.90 -17.28
N PHE A 450 -14.05 8.10 -16.73
CA PHE A 450 -12.75 8.59 -16.30
C PHE A 450 -11.76 8.37 -17.45
N HIS A 451 -11.08 9.42 -17.89
CA HIS A 451 -10.11 9.33 -18.97
C HIS A 451 -8.76 9.92 -18.59
N LEU A 452 -7.72 9.41 -19.23
CA LEU A 452 -6.42 10.07 -19.31
C LEU A 452 -5.99 10.06 -20.78
N GLY A 453 -5.84 11.26 -21.34
CA GLY A 453 -5.56 11.48 -22.75
C GLY A 453 -6.67 12.25 -23.47
N PRO A 454 -6.46 12.56 -24.76
CA PRO A 454 -7.34 13.44 -25.53
C PRO A 454 -8.73 12.85 -25.75
N ILE A 455 -9.73 13.72 -25.79
CA ILE A 455 -11.14 13.40 -26.06
C ILE A 455 -11.63 14.25 -27.22
N SER A 456 -12.40 13.64 -28.12
CA SER A 456 -13.05 14.34 -29.24
C SER A 456 -14.17 15.28 -28.77
N ASP A 457 -14.31 16.42 -29.44
CA ASP A 457 -15.43 17.36 -29.21
C ASP A 457 -16.81 16.70 -29.41
N ALA A 458 -16.90 15.74 -30.32
CA ALA A 458 -18.11 14.95 -30.54
C ALA A 458 -18.50 14.16 -29.29
N LEU A 459 -17.53 13.55 -28.60
CA LEU A 459 -17.77 12.82 -27.36
C LEU A 459 -18.19 13.78 -26.22
N LEU A 460 -17.51 14.91 -26.06
CA LEU A 460 -17.87 15.93 -25.05
C LEU A 460 -19.27 16.50 -25.27
N SER A 461 -19.61 16.82 -26.52
CA SER A 461 -20.91 17.39 -26.88
C SER A 461 -22.07 16.39 -26.89
N SER A 462 -21.79 15.08 -26.92
CA SER A 462 -22.82 14.03 -26.93
C SER A 462 -23.73 14.03 -25.69
N ARG A 463 -23.25 14.58 -24.56
CA ARG A 463 -23.94 14.59 -23.24
C ARG A 463 -24.44 13.22 -22.77
N TYR A 464 -23.87 12.13 -23.29
CA TYR A 464 -24.26 10.77 -22.92
C TYR A 464 -23.81 10.41 -21.51
N PHE A 465 -22.56 10.75 -21.17
CA PHE A 465 -22.01 10.53 -19.85
C PHE A 465 -22.53 11.60 -18.88
N TYR A 466 -22.92 11.17 -17.69
CA TYR A 466 -23.27 12.06 -16.58
C TYR A 466 -22.09 12.98 -16.23
N ARG A 467 -20.87 12.41 -16.21
CA ARG A 467 -19.62 13.15 -16.12
C ARG A 467 -18.54 12.49 -16.96
N ILE A 468 -17.72 13.33 -17.58
CA ILE A 468 -16.45 12.98 -18.19
C ILE A 468 -15.39 13.67 -17.33
N ILE A 469 -14.51 12.89 -16.72
CA ILE A 469 -13.54 13.36 -15.71
C ILE A 469 -12.15 13.06 -16.23
N ASP A 470 -11.34 14.10 -16.40
CA ASP A 470 -9.91 13.94 -16.64
C ASP A 470 -9.24 13.49 -15.35
N ILE A 471 -8.55 12.37 -15.42
CA ILE A 471 -7.83 11.76 -14.31
C ILE A 471 -6.64 12.63 -13.89
N ALA A 472 -6.12 13.48 -14.78
CA ALA A 472 -5.07 14.44 -14.46
C ALA A 472 -5.50 15.52 -13.44
N ASP A 473 -6.82 15.76 -13.31
CA ASP A 473 -7.41 16.75 -12.41
C ASP A 473 -7.72 16.20 -11.00
N LEU A 474 -7.47 14.90 -10.75
CA LEU A 474 -7.83 14.22 -9.50
C LEU A 474 -6.92 14.50 -8.31
#